data_AF-A0A3D5UVN7-F1
#
_entry.id   AF-A0A3D5UVN7-F1
#
_cell.length_a   1.000
_cell.length_b   1.000
_cell.length_c   1.000
_cell.angle_alpha   90.00
_cell.angle_beta   90.00
_cell.angle_gamma   90.00
#
_symmetry.space_group_name_H-M   'P 1'
#
loop_
_entity.id
_entity.type
_entity.pdbx_description
1 polymer ?
#
loop_
_entity_poly.entity_id
_entity_poly.type
_entity_poly.pdbx_seq_one_letter_code
_entity_poly.pdbx_strand_id
1 'polypeptide(L)'
;MTSHKRDHQKILGSDGETLFVLVPAADYYALCRAADDIEDLRAAGATLALGSEGPPPVPAIVAHRIADGENPVRVWREYRGLKAIELARAAAMSAPYLSEIETGKKDGTFRTMAAIASVLSVSLDDLAPPAGEEDRRARERAALADGIRAQIRKVVALVTGPSSFDTGAVRRTVTTLVSDAVTLKAQEPHAEDWLGDILEGARAILDLVDRAESDIIGTARQARRELEEIVSGPGFRFTAPPPRIEQEEEVRWTPQSAAE
;
A
#
# COMPACT_ATOMS: atom_id res chain seq x y z
N MET A 1 47.88 35.37 -13.33
CA MET A 1 48.50 34.10 -12.89
C MET A 1 49.09 34.31 -11.51
N THR A 2 48.30 34.13 -10.45
CA THR A 2 48.78 34.23 -9.06
C THR A 2 49.51 32.95 -8.70
N SER A 3 50.84 33.02 -8.71
CA SER A 3 51.72 31.97 -8.21
C SER A 3 51.42 31.75 -6.73
N HIS A 4 50.60 30.76 -6.40
CA HIS A 4 50.39 30.32 -5.03
C HIS A 4 51.71 29.71 -4.56
N LYS A 5 52.44 30.47 -3.75
CA LYS A 5 53.63 30.00 -3.05
C LYS A 5 53.18 28.80 -2.21
N ARG A 6 53.62 27.59 -2.58
CA ARG A 6 53.27 26.37 -1.85
C ARG A 6 54.04 26.36 -0.53
N ASP A 7 53.55 27.10 0.46
CA ASP A 7 54.09 27.11 1.82
C ASP A 7 53.63 25.83 2.54
N HIS A 8 54.35 24.73 2.30
CA HIS A 8 54.16 23.45 3.00
C HIS A 8 55.44 23.12 3.76
N GLN A 9 55.30 22.73 5.02
CA GLN A 9 56.44 22.30 5.83
C GLN A 9 56.72 20.82 5.57
N LYS A 10 57.98 20.48 5.32
CA LYS A 10 58.42 19.10 5.10
C LYS A 10 59.14 18.57 6.33
N ILE A 11 58.84 17.35 6.72
CA ILE A 11 59.60 16.58 7.71
C ILE A 11 60.42 15.54 6.93
N LEU A 12 61.75 15.60 7.07
CA LEU A 12 62.69 14.72 6.38
C LEU A 12 63.10 13.56 7.28
N GLY A 13 63.36 12.40 6.67
CA GLY A 13 63.96 11.23 7.30
C GLY A 13 65.46 11.38 7.50
N SER A 14 66.07 10.40 8.17
CA SER A 14 67.51 10.36 8.46
C SER A 14 68.40 10.24 7.21
N ASP A 15 67.82 9.83 6.10
CA ASP A 15 68.40 9.74 4.76
C ASP A 15 68.16 11.00 3.90
N GLY A 16 67.40 11.98 4.42
CA GLY A 16 67.03 13.20 3.72
C GLY A 16 65.77 13.08 2.84
N GLU A 17 65.08 11.93 2.82
CA GLU A 17 63.82 11.77 2.09
C GLU A 17 62.68 12.49 2.79
N THR A 18 61.73 13.07 2.05
CA THR A 18 60.55 13.69 2.68
C THR A 18 59.57 12.61 3.14
N LEU A 19 59.42 12.46 4.46
CA LEU A 19 58.48 11.51 5.05
C LEU A 19 57.08 12.11 5.19
N PHE A 20 56.98 13.37 5.58
CA PHE A 20 55.70 14.04 5.78
C PHE A 20 55.69 15.45 5.21
N VAL A 21 54.52 15.86 4.73
CA VAL A 21 54.25 17.23 4.29
C VAL A 21 53.07 17.76 5.10
N LEU A 22 53.30 18.84 5.85
CA LEU A 22 52.27 19.52 6.62
C LEU A 22 51.62 20.57 5.73
N VAL A 23 50.29 20.48 5.67
CA VAL A 23 49.42 21.33 4.86
C VAL A 23 48.37 21.94 5.80
N PRO A 24 47.99 23.22 5.64
CA PRO A 24 46.89 23.80 6.41
C PRO A 24 45.62 22.94 6.29
N ALA A 25 44.84 22.85 7.38
CA ALA A 25 43.68 21.96 7.42
C ALA A 25 42.66 22.25 6.29
N ALA A 26 42.43 23.52 5.96
CA ALA A 26 41.54 23.92 4.86
C ALA A 26 42.01 23.37 3.50
N ASP A 27 43.32 23.43 3.24
CA ASP A 27 43.92 22.93 2.01
C ASP A 27 43.92 21.40 1.97
N TYR A 28 44.14 20.74 3.12
CA TYR A 28 43.99 19.29 3.25
C TYR A 28 42.55 18.84 2.92
N TYR A 29 41.53 19.49 3.49
CA TYR A 29 40.14 19.16 3.17
C TYR A 29 39.78 19.45 1.70
N ALA A 30 40.32 20.51 1.12
CA ALA A 30 40.15 20.79 -0.30
C ALA A 30 40.79 19.71 -1.19
N LEU A 31 41.98 19.22 -0.81
CA LEU A 31 42.65 18.11 -1.49
C LEU A 31 41.87 16.79 -1.34
N CYS A 32 41.31 16.50 -0.16
CA CYS A 32 40.45 15.33 0.04
C CYS A 32 39.22 15.41 -0.87
N ARG A 33 38.49 16.53 -0.87
CA ARG A 33 37.32 16.71 -1.74
C ARG A 33 37.67 16.56 -3.22
N ALA A 34 38.77 17.19 -3.65
CA ALA A 34 39.20 17.07 -5.04
C ALA A 34 39.60 15.63 -5.39
N ALA A 35 40.16 14.86 -4.44
CA ALA A 35 40.47 13.46 -4.65
C ALA A 35 39.20 12.61 -4.76
N ASP A 36 38.22 12.84 -3.89
CA ASP A 36 36.89 12.20 -3.94
C ASP A 36 36.19 12.50 -5.27
N ASP A 37 36.16 13.78 -5.69
CA ASP A 37 35.58 14.21 -6.96
C ASP A 37 36.26 13.52 -8.16
N ILE A 38 37.59 13.35 -8.12
CA ILE A 38 38.36 12.65 -9.16
C ILE A 38 38.04 11.14 -9.16
N GLU A 39 37.89 10.53 -7.99
CA GLU A 39 37.50 9.12 -7.88
C GLU A 39 36.08 8.88 -8.40
N ASP A 40 35.13 9.76 -8.09
CA ASP A 40 33.77 9.72 -8.61
C ASP A 40 33.74 9.87 -10.15
N LEU A 41 34.50 10.84 -10.69
CA LEU A 41 34.65 11.01 -12.14
C LEU A 41 35.34 9.82 -12.81
N ARG A 42 36.32 9.20 -12.14
CA ARG A 42 37.00 8.00 -12.64
C ARG A 42 36.07 6.79 -12.59
N ALA A 43 35.25 6.64 -11.55
CA ALA A 43 34.25 5.58 -11.46
C ALA A 43 33.24 5.71 -12.60
N ALA A 44 32.69 6.91 -12.81
CA ALA A 44 31.80 7.19 -13.94
C ALA A 44 32.48 6.97 -15.30
N GLY A 45 33.74 7.42 -15.45
CA GLY A 45 34.53 7.26 -16.66
C GLY A 45 34.91 5.81 -16.96
N ALA A 46 35.19 5.01 -15.93
CA ALA A 46 35.48 3.58 -16.07
C ALA A 46 34.26 2.80 -16.59
N THR A 47 33.04 3.16 -16.16
CA THR A 47 31.80 2.61 -16.71
C THR A 47 31.65 2.90 -18.21
N LEU A 48 32.06 4.09 -18.65
CA LEU A 48 32.00 4.50 -20.07
C LEU A 48 33.14 3.88 -20.90
N ALA A 49 34.33 3.70 -20.32
CA ALA A 49 35.54 3.24 -21.01
C ALA A 49 35.64 1.72 -21.14
N LEU A 50 34.97 0.94 -20.28
CA LEU A 50 34.99 -0.52 -20.30
C LEU A 50 34.26 -1.16 -21.49
N GLY A 51 33.60 -0.38 -22.34
CA GLY A 51 32.98 -0.88 -23.57
C GLY A 51 31.91 -1.95 -23.30
N SER A 52 30.66 -1.53 -23.19
CA SER A 52 29.48 -2.37 -23.49
C SER A 52 29.22 -3.63 -22.64
N GLU A 53 29.91 -3.90 -21.53
CA GLU A 53 29.49 -5.00 -20.63
C GLU A 53 28.53 -4.56 -19.51
N GLY A 54 28.33 -3.26 -19.31
CA GLY A 54 27.36 -2.70 -18.36
C GLY A 54 26.06 -2.22 -19.00
N PRO A 55 24.96 -2.07 -18.23
CA PRO A 55 23.74 -1.46 -18.71
C PRO A 55 24.02 -0.05 -19.26
N PRO A 56 23.27 0.39 -20.28
CA PRO A 56 23.51 1.68 -20.92
C PRO A 56 23.38 2.81 -19.88
N PRO A 57 24.21 3.87 -19.98
CA PRO A 57 24.16 4.98 -19.05
C PRO A 57 22.77 5.63 -19.07
N VAL A 58 22.30 6.01 -17.88
CA VAL A 58 21.01 6.70 -17.73
C VAL A 58 21.08 8.06 -18.43
N PRO A 59 20.14 8.40 -19.32
CA PRO A 59 20.10 9.70 -19.97
C PRO A 59 20.00 10.84 -18.96
N ALA A 60 20.75 11.92 -19.17
CA ALA A 60 20.80 13.05 -18.23
C ALA A 60 19.41 13.61 -17.89
N ILE A 61 18.50 13.72 -18.86
CA ILE A 61 17.12 14.17 -18.63
C ILE A 61 16.33 13.27 -17.68
N VAL A 62 16.58 11.96 -17.73
CA VAL A 62 15.95 10.99 -16.83
C VAL A 62 16.56 11.11 -15.43
N ALA A 63 17.89 11.16 -15.35
CA ALA A 63 18.62 11.29 -14.09
C ALA A 63 18.23 12.57 -13.33
N HIS A 64 18.16 13.72 -14.01
CA HIS A 64 17.76 14.98 -13.39
C HIS A 64 16.35 14.94 -12.83
N ARG A 65 15.37 14.45 -13.60
CA ARG A 65 13.99 14.35 -13.14
C ARG A 65 13.82 13.42 -11.94
N ILE A 66 14.54 12.29 -11.93
CA ILE A 66 14.55 11.37 -10.79
C ILE A 66 15.20 12.04 -9.57
N ALA A 67 16.30 12.77 -9.76
CA ALA A 67 16.95 13.54 -8.69
C ALA A 67 16.06 14.66 -8.14
N ASP A 68 15.20 15.25 -8.97
CA ASP A 68 14.17 16.22 -8.57
C ASP A 68 12.98 15.57 -7.82
N GLY A 69 13.03 14.25 -7.59
CA GLY A 69 12.04 13.51 -6.80
C GLY A 69 10.87 12.96 -7.61
N GLU A 70 10.91 13.00 -8.94
CA GLU A 70 9.88 12.38 -9.76
C GLU A 70 9.97 10.83 -9.70
N ASN A 71 8.82 10.18 -9.83
CA ASN A 71 8.75 8.72 -9.80
C ASN A 71 9.51 8.09 -10.98
N PRO A 72 10.51 7.21 -10.75
CA PRO A 72 11.32 6.62 -11.81
C PRO A 72 10.53 5.89 -12.89
N VAL A 73 9.45 5.17 -12.53
CA VAL A 73 8.59 4.46 -13.48
C VAL A 73 7.95 5.45 -14.45
N ARG A 74 7.43 6.57 -13.94
CA ARG A 74 6.80 7.60 -14.75
C ARG A 74 7.81 8.26 -15.69
N VAL A 75 8.98 8.65 -15.16
CA VAL A 75 10.03 9.32 -15.92
C VAL A 75 10.51 8.44 -17.07
N TRP A 76 10.81 7.17 -16.80
CA TRP A 76 11.23 6.23 -17.84
C TRP A 76 10.12 5.95 -18.86
N ARG A 77 8.87 5.80 -18.42
CA ARG A 77 7.73 5.60 -19.34
C ARG A 77 7.61 6.76 -20.32
N GLU A 78 7.65 8.00 -19.83
CA GLU A 78 7.55 9.21 -20.65
C GLU A 78 8.75 9.38 -21.58
N TYR A 79 9.96 9.08 -21.09
CA TYR A 79 11.17 9.09 -21.91
C TYR A 79 11.08 8.08 -23.07
N ARG A 80 10.46 6.92 -22.85
CA ARG A 80 10.19 5.91 -23.89
C ARG A 80 8.97 6.24 -24.77
N GLY A 81 8.27 7.34 -24.51
CA GLY A 81 7.10 7.77 -25.27
C GLY A 81 5.85 6.91 -25.09
N LEU A 82 5.80 6.10 -24.02
CA LEU A 82 4.69 5.18 -23.77
C LEU A 82 3.55 5.88 -23.00
N LYS A 83 2.30 5.60 -23.38
CA LYS A 83 1.13 5.96 -22.59
C LYS A 83 1.00 5.01 -21.39
N ALA A 84 0.41 5.48 -20.29
CA ALA A 84 0.19 4.64 -19.10
C ALA A 84 -0.58 3.35 -19.41
N ILE A 85 -1.61 3.42 -20.28
CA ILE A 85 -2.37 2.23 -20.71
C ILE A 85 -1.52 1.23 -21.49
N GLU A 86 -0.53 1.71 -22.25
CA GLU A 86 0.33 0.86 -23.09
C GLU A 86 1.33 0.12 -22.20
N LEU A 87 1.97 0.82 -21.24
CA LEU A 87 2.85 0.19 -20.26
C LEU A 87 2.10 -0.80 -19.38
N ALA A 88 0.92 -0.44 -18.86
CA ALA A 88 0.13 -1.32 -18.02
C ALA A 88 -0.23 -2.61 -18.74
N ARG A 89 -0.66 -2.52 -20.01
CA ARG A 89 -0.98 -3.68 -20.84
C ARG A 89 0.25 -4.55 -21.10
N ALA A 90 1.37 -3.93 -21.48
CA ALA A 90 2.61 -4.65 -21.77
C ALA A 90 3.19 -5.36 -20.53
N ALA A 91 3.05 -4.75 -19.36
CA ALA A 91 3.47 -5.32 -18.08
C ALA A 91 2.37 -6.18 -17.41
N ALA A 92 1.31 -6.53 -18.15
CA ALA A 92 0.20 -7.39 -17.71
C ALA A 92 -0.48 -6.96 -16.40
N MET A 93 -0.75 -5.66 -16.24
CA MET A 93 -1.42 -5.08 -15.08
C MET A 93 -2.53 -4.09 -15.46
N SER A 94 -3.32 -3.68 -14.47
CA SER A 94 -4.38 -2.69 -14.69
C SER A 94 -3.80 -1.26 -14.73
N ALA A 95 -4.38 -0.40 -15.56
CA ALA A 95 -3.98 1.01 -15.65
C ALA A 95 -4.15 1.77 -14.31
N PRO A 96 -5.21 1.53 -13.50
CA PRO A 96 -5.30 2.11 -12.15
C PRO A 96 -4.15 1.69 -11.24
N TYR A 97 -3.72 0.43 -11.30
CA TYR A 97 -2.62 -0.06 -10.46
C TYR A 97 -1.27 0.55 -10.87
N LEU A 98 -1.00 0.67 -12.18
CA LEU A 98 0.18 1.41 -12.66
C LEU A 98 0.12 2.88 -12.21
N SER A 99 -1.04 3.52 -12.26
CA SER A 99 -1.18 4.90 -11.79
C SER A 99 -0.89 5.04 -10.30
N GLU A 100 -1.32 4.10 -9.46
CA GLU A 100 -0.97 4.08 -8.03
C GLU A 100 0.56 3.99 -7.84
N ILE A 101 1.25 3.21 -8.68
CA ILE A 101 2.72 3.11 -8.67
C ILE A 101 3.38 4.43 -9.09
N GLU A 102 2.96 5.02 -10.21
CA GLU A 102 3.53 6.27 -10.73
C GLU A 102 3.28 7.47 -9.80
N THR A 103 2.21 7.43 -9.00
CA THR A 103 1.92 8.44 -7.96
C THR A 103 2.61 8.17 -6.63
N GLY A 104 3.29 7.04 -6.48
CA GLY A 104 3.94 6.65 -5.22
C GLY A 104 2.98 6.18 -4.12
N LYS A 105 1.70 5.92 -4.44
CA LYS A 105 0.74 5.35 -3.49
C LYS A 105 1.03 3.88 -3.17
N LYS A 106 1.67 3.18 -4.10
CA LYS A 106 2.12 1.79 -3.94
C LYS A 106 3.49 1.63 -4.58
N ASP A 107 4.39 0.91 -3.92
CA ASP A 107 5.71 0.63 -4.50
C ASP A 107 5.67 -0.46 -5.59
N GLY A 108 4.57 -1.23 -5.64
CA GLY A 108 4.46 -2.41 -6.50
C GLY A 108 5.12 -3.64 -5.88
N THR A 109 4.68 -4.83 -6.29
CA THR A 109 5.38 -6.07 -5.87
C THR A 109 6.68 -6.21 -6.65
N PHE A 110 7.64 -6.98 -6.13
CA PHE A 110 8.88 -7.30 -6.87
C PHE A 110 8.59 -7.79 -8.29
N ARG A 111 7.61 -8.70 -8.45
CA ARG A 111 7.22 -9.24 -9.75
C ARG A 111 6.61 -8.19 -10.68
N THR A 112 5.82 -7.26 -10.12
CA THR A 112 5.26 -6.11 -10.83
C THR A 112 6.38 -5.21 -11.35
N MET A 113 7.31 -4.83 -10.47
CA MET A 113 8.43 -3.94 -10.82
C MET A 113 9.37 -4.59 -11.82
N ALA A 114 9.61 -5.90 -11.72
CA ALA A 114 10.41 -6.64 -12.69
C ALA A 114 9.76 -6.65 -14.09
N ALA A 115 8.43 -6.80 -14.16
CA ALA A 115 7.71 -6.72 -15.43
C ALA A 115 7.80 -5.31 -16.05
N ILE A 116 7.66 -4.26 -15.23
CA ILE A 116 7.81 -2.87 -15.69
C ILE A 116 9.23 -2.62 -16.20
N ALA A 117 10.26 -3.03 -15.45
CA ALA A 117 11.67 -2.89 -15.83
C ALA A 117 11.96 -3.56 -17.18
N SER A 118 11.43 -4.77 -17.37
CA SER A 118 11.56 -5.52 -18.63
C SER A 118 10.94 -4.77 -19.81
N VAL A 119 9.73 -4.23 -19.66
CA VAL A 119 9.07 -3.46 -20.74
C VAL A 119 9.81 -2.15 -21.04
N LEU A 120 10.31 -1.47 -20.02
CA LEU A 120 11.03 -0.20 -20.18
C LEU A 120 12.50 -0.37 -20.61
N SER A 121 12.99 -1.62 -20.66
CA SER A 121 14.39 -1.98 -20.98
C SER A 121 15.38 -1.26 -20.07
N VAL A 122 15.17 -1.37 -18.77
CA VAL A 122 16.00 -0.81 -17.70
C VAL A 122 16.23 -1.86 -16.62
N SER A 123 17.21 -1.63 -15.74
CA SER A 123 17.40 -2.50 -14.58
C SER A 123 16.30 -2.24 -13.54
N LEU A 124 16.14 -3.19 -12.60
CA LEU A 124 15.26 -2.99 -11.44
C LEU A 124 15.76 -1.83 -10.56
N ASP A 125 17.06 -1.65 -10.47
CA ASP A 125 17.69 -0.58 -9.69
C ASP A 125 17.38 0.80 -10.28
N ASP A 126 17.26 0.92 -11.61
CA ASP A 126 16.86 2.17 -12.28
C ASP A 126 15.41 2.59 -12.00
N LEU A 127 14.58 1.65 -11.53
CA LEU A 127 13.20 1.90 -11.09
C LEU A 127 13.06 2.01 -9.58
N ALA A 128 14.09 1.59 -8.84
CA ALA A 128 14.13 1.74 -7.41
C ALA A 128 14.25 3.25 -7.10
N PRO A 129 13.33 3.81 -6.30
CA PRO A 129 13.46 5.20 -5.90
C PRO A 129 14.76 5.39 -5.10
N PRO A 130 15.47 6.54 -5.24
CA PRO A 130 16.70 6.79 -4.51
C PRO A 130 16.42 6.58 -3.02
N ALA A 131 17.08 5.62 -2.41
CA ALA A 131 16.79 5.15 -1.06
C ALA A 131 17.45 6.08 -0.03
N GLY A 132 16.95 7.31 0.07
CA GLY A 132 17.02 8.05 1.32
C GLY A 132 16.01 7.45 2.29
N GLU A 133 16.48 7.01 3.47
CA GLU A 133 15.60 6.53 4.55
C GLU A 133 14.54 7.57 4.93
N GLU A 134 14.88 8.86 4.79
CA GLU A 134 14.02 10.00 5.04
C GLU A 134 12.95 10.20 3.96
N ASP A 135 13.32 10.04 2.67
CA ASP A 135 12.39 10.11 1.55
C ASP A 135 11.41 8.93 1.53
N ARG A 136 11.85 7.76 1.98
CA ARG A 136 10.98 6.59 2.19
C ARG A 136 9.93 6.89 3.25
N ARG A 137 10.36 7.41 4.41
CA ARG A 137 9.44 7.81 5.49
C ARG A 137 8.48 8.91 5.05
N ALA A 138 8.95 9.92 4.31
CA ALA A 138 8.09 10.98 3.78
C ALA A 138 6.98 10.44 2.86
N ARG A 139 7.31 9.44 2.02
CA ARG A 139 6.34 8.77 1.14
C ARG A 139 5.37 7.87 1.90
N GLU A 140 5.87 7.06 2.82
CA GLU A 140 5.03 6.22 3.70
C GLU A 140 4.03 7.09 4.49
N ARG A 141 4.47 8.25 4.99
CA ARG A 141 3.60 9.25 5.65
C ARG A 141 2.55 9.82 4.72
N ALA A 142 2.94 10.25 3.51
CA ALA A 142 2.01 10.80 2.53
C ALA A 142 0.94 9.76 2.12
N ALA A 143 1.35 8.49 1.95
CA ALA A 143 0.46 7.38 1.65
C ALA A 143 -0.54 7.12 2.79
N LEU A 144 -0.10 7.16 4.05
CA LEU A 144 -0.97 7.04 5.22
C LEU A 144 -2.01 8.17 5.27
N ALA A 145 -1.60 9.42 5.07
CA ALA A 145 -2.52 10.56 5.03
C ALA A 145 -3.55 10.45 3.90
N ASP A 146 -3.14 9.98 2.72
CA ASP A 146 -4.04 9.69 1.60
C ASP A 146 -5.02 8.55 1.92
N GLY A 147 -4.55 7.50 2.60
CA GLY A 147 -5.36 6.39 3.10
C GLY A 147 -6.47 6.88 4.02
N ILE A 148 -6.12 7.69 5.03
CA ILE A 148 -7.06 8.33 5.96
C ILE A 148 -8.13 9.13 5.19
N ARG A 149 -7.72 10.00 4.26
CA ARG A 149 -8.67 10.76 3.40
C ARG A 149 -9.58 9.86 2.57
N ALA A 150 -9.09 8.73 2.08
CA ALA A 150 -9.89 7.77 1.34
C ALA A 150 -10.92 7.09 2.24
N GLN A 151 -10.55 6.68 3.46
CA GLN A 151 -11.48 6.08 4.40
C GLN A 151 -12.56 7.06 4.85
N ILE A 152 -12.23 8.32 5.11
CA ILE A 152 -13.24 9.36 5.44
C ILE A 152 -14.29 9.47 4.35
N ARG A 153 -13.88 9.57 3.08
CA ARG A 153 -14.82 9.62 1.95
C ARG A 153 -15.71 8.38 1.89
N LYS A 154 -15.14 7.21 2.18
CA LYS A 154 -15.88 5.95 2.23
C LYS A 154 -16.89 5.91 3.37
N VAL A 155 -16.52 6.37 4.57
CA VAL A 155 -17.45 6.51 5.71
C VAL A 155 -18.60 7.44 5.36
N VAL A 156 -18.31 8.62 4.79
CA VAL A 156 -19.33 9.57 4.34
C VAL A 156 -20.27 8.90 3.34
N ALA A 157 -19.74 8.21 2.32
CA ALA A 157 -20.55 7.51 1.34
C ALA A 157 -21.43 6.39 1.95
N LEU A 158 -20.94 5.66 2.95
CA LEU A 158 -21.72 4.62 3.64
C LEU A 158 -22.86 5.20 4.48
N VAL A 159 -22.68 6.40 5.03
CA VAL A 159 -23.66 7.05 5.92
C VAL A 159 -24.69 7.88 5.15
N THR A 160 -24.25 8.61 4.12
CA THR A 160 -25.09 9.57 3.39
C THR A 160 -25.45 9.12 1.98
N GLY A 161 -24.93 7.96 1.54
CA GLY A 161 -25.17 7.43 0.21
C GLY A 161 -26.57 6.81 0.03
N PRO A 162 -26.96 6.52 -1.23
CA PRO A 162 -28.27 5.98 -1.54
C PRO A 162 -28.44 4.47 -1.20
N SER A 163 -27.37 3.81 -0.77
CA SER A 163 -27.36 2.38 -0.42
C SER A 163 -28.01 2.11 0.94
N SER A 164 -28.51 0.88 1.13
CA SER A 164 -28.97 0.42 2.45
C SER A 164 -27.88 0.58 3.50
N PHE A 165 -28.23 1.16 4.65
CA PHE A 165 -27.31 1.39 5.74
C PHE A 165 -26.83 0.06 6.35
N ASP A 166 -25.52 -0.17 6.36
CA ASP A 166 -24.86 -1.36 6.93
C ASP A 166 -23.92 -0.93 8.06
N THR A 167 -24.35 -1.16 9.30
CA THR A 167 -23.60 -0.84 10.52
C THR A 167 -22.26 -1.56 10.58
N GLY A 168 -22.18 -2.80 10.09
CA GLY A 168 -20.95 -3.58 10.05
C GLY A 168 -19.94 -3.04 9.03
N ALA A 169 -20.40 -2.55 7.88
CA ALA A 169 -19.54 -1.90 6.88
C ALA A 169 -18.99 -0.57 7.40
N VAL A 170 -19.82 0.22 8.09
CA VAL A 170 -19.39 1.47 8.76
C VAL A 170 -18.33 1.15 9.81
N ARG A 171 -18.59 0.19 10.72
CA ARG A 171 -17.64 -0.24 11.75
C ARG A 171 -16.28 -0.59 11.17
N ARG A 172 -16.23 -1.51 10.20
CA ARG A 172 -14.98 -1.97 9.58
C ARG A 172 -14.19 -0.80 9.00
N THR A 173 -14.86 0.09 8.26
CA THR A 173 -14.23 1.24 7.62
C THR A 173 -13.67 2.22 8.66
N VAL A 174 -14.43 2.50 9.73
CA VAL A 174 -14.00 3.38 10.81
C VAL A 174 -12.86 2.77 11.62
N THR A 175 -12.86 1.45 11.87
CA THR A 175 -11.72 0.79 12.55
C THR A 175 -10.43 0.91 11.75
N THR A 176 -10.48 0.74 10.42
CA THR A 176 -9.32 0.97 9.55
C THR A 176 -8.85 2.42 9.62
N LEU A 177 -9.78 3.39 9.55
CA LEU A 177 -9.48 4.81 9.69
C LEU A 177 -8.75 5.13 11.01
N VAL A 178 -9.24 4.58 12.14
CA VAL A 178 -8.61 4.76 13.46
C VAL A 178 -7.21 4.17 13.49
N SER A 179 -7.02 2.96 12.95
CA SER A 179 -5.71 2.32 12.88
C SER A 179 -4.71 3.22 12.13
N ASP A 180 -5.07 3.68 10.93
CA ASP A 180 -4.21 4.51 10.10
C ASP A 180 -3.90 5.86 10.78
N ALA A 181 -4.90 6.48 11.40
CA ALA A 181 -4.75 7.75 12.13
C ALA A 181 -3.87 7.63 13.37
N VAL A 182 -3.97 6.53 14.14
CA VAL A 182 -3.09 6.26 15.28
C VAL A 182 -1.65 6.02 14.81
N THR A 183 -1.46 5.26 13.73
CA THR A 183 -0.14 5.05 13.14
C THR A 183 0.50 6.38 12.71
N LEU A 184 -0.24 7.25 12.04
CA LEU A 184 0.27 8.55 11.62
C LEU A 184 0.60 9.46 12.82
N LYS A 185 -0.28 9.52 13.83
CA LYS A 185 -0.07 10.30 15.06
C LYS A 185 1.13 9.82 15.88
N ALA A 186 1.42 8.52 15.88
CA ALA A 186 2.60 7.97 16.55
C ALA A 186 3.91 8.38 15.84
N GLN A 187 3.88 8.54 14.52
CA GLN A 187 5.03 8.98 13.72
C GLN A 187 5.27 10.49 13.83
N GLU A 188 4.23 11.27 14.09
CA GLU A 188 4.29 12.72 14.29
C GLU A 188 3.50 13.12 15.55
N PRO A 189 4.14 13.13 16.74
CA PRO A 189 3.50 13.53 17.99
C PRO A 189 2.97 14.97 17.99
N HIS A 190 3.48 15.80 17.06
CA HIS A 190 3.07 17.18 16.82
C HIS A 190 2.20 17.33 15.55
N ALA A 191 1.75 16.23 14.93
CA ALA A 191 0.86 16.31 13.79
C ALA A 191 -0.44 17.02 14.17
N GLU A 192 -0.79 17.93 13.28
CA GLU A 192 -1.85 18.93 13.30
C GLU A 192 -3.16 18.53 14.02
N ASP A 193 -3.83 19.53 14.59
CA ASP A 193 -5.08 19.42 15.37
C ASP A 193 -6.17 18.54 14.73
N TRP A 194 -6.20 18.40 13.40
CA TRP A 194 -7.22 17.64 12.66
C TRP A 194 -7.21 16.12 12.94
N LEU A 195 -6.08 15.52 13.32
CA LEU A 195 -6.04 14.08 13.68
C LEU A 195 -6.79 13.82 14.99
N GLY A 196 -6.81 14.80 15.90
CA GLY A 196 -7.61 14.75 17.13
C GLY A 196 -9.09 14.67 16.82
N ASP A 197 -9.57 15.61 16.01
CA ASP A 197 -10.98 15.71 15.60
C ASP A 197 -11.47 14.44 14.90
N ILE A 198 -10.62 13.84 14.05
CA ILE A 198 -10.96 12.56 13.39
C ILE A 198 -11.12 11.43 14.39
N LEU A 199 -10.18 11.29 15.34
CA LEU A 199 -10.22 10.20 16.31
C LEU A 199 -11.43 10.35 17.24
N GLU A 200 -11.78 11.58 17.62
CA GLU A 200 -12.98 11.87 18.39
C GLU A 200 -14.26 11.54 17.60
N GLY A 201 -14.35 11.99 16.34
CA GLY A 201 -15.47 11.68 15.46
C GLY A 201 -15.61 10.18 15.20
N ALA A 202 -14.51 9.48 14.94
CA ALA A 202 -14.49 8.04 14.74
C ALA A 202 -14.99 7.28 15.98
N ARG A 203 -14.60 7.72 17.18
CA ARG A 203 -15.10 7.15 18.44
C ARG A 203 -16.60 7.37 18.59
N ALA A 204 -17.10 8.58 18.33
CA ALA A 204 -18.54 8.86 18.39
C ALA A 204 -19.35 7.99 17.42
N ILE A 205 -18.81 7.72 16.21
CA ILE A 205 -19.44 6.80 15.26
C ILE A 205 -19.47 5.38 15.80
N LEU A 206 -18.35 4.86 16.31
CA LEU A 206 -18.28 3.49 16.85
C LEU A 206 -19.22 3.30 18.04
N ASP A 207 -19.29 4.27 18.96
CA ASP A 207 -20.20 4.24 20.11
C ASP A 207 -21.68 4.18 19.66
N LEU A 208 -22.03 4.90 18.59
CA LEU A 208 -23.38 4.89 18.03
C LEU A 208 -23.69 3.56 17.32
N VAL A 209 -22.73 3.01 16.60
CA VAL A 209 -22.85 1.70 15.94
C VAL A 209 -22.99 0.57 16.99
N ASP A 210 -22.20 0.60 18.06
CA ASP A 210 -22.29 -0.35 19.18
C ASP A 210 -23.68 -0.34 19.83
N ARG A 211 -24.24 0.85 20.05
CA ARG A 211 -25.59 1.00 20.60
C ARG A 211 -26.64 0.43 19.65
N ALA A 212 -26.58 0.79 18.38
CA ALA A 212 -27.52 0.30 17.37
C ALA A 212 -27.49 -1.22 17.23
N GLU A 213 -26.30 -1.83 17.18
CA GLU A 213 -26.15 -3.29 17.12
C GLU A 213 -26.66 -3.97 18.39
N SER A 214 -26.40 -3.37 19.56
CA SER A 214 -26.91 -3.89 20.84
C SER A 214 -28.44 -3.88 20.90
N ASP A 215 -29.08 -2.82 20.39
CA ASP A 215 -30.53 -2.71 20.33
C ASP A 215 -31.12 -3.78 19.39
N ILE A 216 -30.55 -3.96 18.20
CA ILE A 216 -30.96 -5.00 17.24
C ILE A 216 -30.87 -6.40 17.87
N ILE A 217 -29.74 -6.70 18.53
CA ILE A 217 -29.54 -7.97 19.22
C ILE A 217 -30.55 -8.12 20.37
N GLY A 218 -30.81 -7.05 21.11
CA GLY A 218 -31.80 -7.01 22.19
C GLY A 218 -33.19 -7.37 21.71
N THR A 219 -33.66 -6.72 20.65
CA THR A 219 -34.97 -6.98 20.02
C THR A 219 -35.05 -8.43 19.52
N ALA A 220 -34.02 -8.92 18.82
CA ALA A 220 -34.00 -10.28 18.31
C ALA A 220 -34.07 -11.34 19.44
N ARG A 221 -33.35 -11.13 20.54
CA ARG A 221 -33.39 -12.00 21.72
C ARG A 221 -34.78 -11.99 22.37
N GLN A 222 -35.42 -10.83 22.44
CA GLN A 222 -36.77 -10.71 23.00
C GLN A 222 -37.79 -11.45 22.14
N ALA A 223 -37.79 -11.20 20.83
CA ALA A 223 -38.68 -11.89 19.89
C ALA A 223 -38.49 -13.42 19.95
N ARG A 224 -37.24 -13.88 20.05
CA ARG A 224 -36.95 -15.31 20.24
C ARG A 224 -37.58 -15.87 21.51
N ARG A 225 -37.47 -15.18 22.65
CA ARG A 225 -38.08 -15.64 23.92
C ARG A 225 -39.59 -15.75 23.80
N GLU A 226 -40.25 -14.74 23.23
CA GLU A 226 -41.70 -14.76 23.01
C GLU A 226 -42.12 -15.89 22.08
N LEU A 227 -41.36 -16.15 21.01
CA LEU A 227 -41.59 -17.29 20.12
C LEU A 227 -41.38 -18.64 20.83
N GLU A 228 -40.34 -18.77 21.67
CA GLU A 228 -40.10 -19.99 22.47
C GLU A 228 -41.26 -20.27 23.43
N GLU A 229 -41.85 -19.25 24.06
CA GLU A 229 -43.05 -19.38 24.90
C GLU A 229 -44.25 -19.88 24.09
N ILE A 230 -44.50 -19.29 22.91
CA ILE A 230 -45.61 -19.68 22.03
C ILE A 230 -45.46 -21.12 21.56
N VAL A 231 -44.27 -21.48 21.06
CA VAL A 231 -43.98 -22.82 20.51
C VAL A 231 -43.95 -23.90 21.61
N SER A 232 -43.63 -23.53 22.86
CA SER A 232 -43.67 -24.46 24.00
C SER A 232 -45.09 -24.74 24.51
N GLY A 233 -46.08 -23.98 24.06
CA GLY A 233 -47.48 -24.07 24.48
C GLY A 233 -48.21 -25.33 23.96
N PRO A 234 -49.38 -25.66 24.53
CA PRO A 234 -50.12 -26.89 24.20
C PRO A 234 -50.62 -26.94 22.75
N GLY A 235 -50.82 -25.79 22.09
CA GLY A 235 -51.22 -25.74 20.67
C GLY A 235 -50.15 -26.21 19.69
N PHE A 236 -48.87 -26.23 20.10
CA PHE A 236 -47.75 -26.73 19.31
C PHE A 236 -47.21 -28.09 19.82
N ARG A 237 -47.79 -28.64 20.90
CA ARG A 237 -47.50 -30.00 21.38
C ARG A 237 -48.43 -30.99 20.68
N PHE A 238 -47.95 -31.56 19.58
CA PHE A 238 -48.69 -32.61 18.87
C PHE A 238 -48.74 -33.90 19.72
N THR A 239 -49.92 -34.26 20.24
CA THR A 239 -50.15 -35.49 21.01
C THR A 239 -51.25 -36.38 20.42
N ALA A 240 -51.66 -36.15 19.17
CA ALA A 240 -52.64 -37.00 18.53
C ALA A 240 -52.03 -38.39 18.24
N PRO A 241 -52.62 -39.49 18.75
CA PRO A 241 -52.17 -40.83 18.38
C PRO A 241 -52.36 -41.02 16.87
N PRO A 242 -51.46 -41.76 16.19
CA PRO A 242 -51.57 -41.98 14.75
C PRO A 242 -52.95 -42.56 14.41
N PRO A 243 -53.58 -42.12 13.31
CA PRO A 243 -54.88 -42.63 12.91
C PRO A 243 -54.79 -44.14 12.73
N ARG A 244 -55.75 -44.88 13.31
CA ARG A 244 -55.87 -46.31 13.07
C ARG A 244 -56.23 -46.49 11.60
N ILE A 245 -55.32 -47.12 10.85
CA ILE A 245 -55.61 -47.59 9.50
C ILE A 245 -56.60 -48.75 9.68
N GLU A 246 -57.88 -48.49 9.43
CA GLU A 246 -58.85 -49.57 9.25
C GLU A 246 -58.47 -50.31 7.98
N GLN A 247 -58.26 -51.63 8.10
CA GLN A 247 -57.88 -52.50 7.00
C GLN A 247 -58.99 -52.44 5.95
N GLU A 248 -58.69 -51.88 4.78
CA GLU A 248 -59.61 -51.81 3.66
C GLU A 248 -60.19 -53.20 3.38
N GLU A 249 -61.53 -53.26 3.34
CA GLU A 249 -62.28 -54.45 2.98
C GLU A 249 -61.74 -55.04 1.68
N GLU A 250 -61.34 -56.30 1.79
CA GLU A 250 -60.89 -57.17 0.71
C GLU A 250 -61.94 -57.16 -0.42
N VAL A 251 -61.72 -56.33 -1.44
CA VAL A 251 -62.58 -56.25 -2.62
C VAL A 251 -62.57 -57.60 -3.32
N ARG A 252 -63.61 -58.38 -3.04
CA ARG A 252 -63.83 -59.73 -3.57
C ARG A 252 -64.20 -59.63 -5.04
N TRP A 253 -63.20 -59.68 -5.92
CA TRP A 253 -63.41 -59.78 -7.37
C TRP A 253 -64.03 -61.14 -7.70
N THR A 254 -65.22 -61.13 -8.33
CA THR A 254 -65.83 -62.34 -8.91
C THR A 254 -65.73 -62.26 -10.45
N PRO A 255 -65.19 -63.29 -11.12
CA PRO A 255 -65.11 -63.30 -12.58
C PRO A 255 -66.49 -63.55 -13.18
N GLN A 256 -66.94 -62.66 -14.05
CA GLN A 256 -68.10 -62.91 -14.91
C GLN A 256 -67.72 -63.92 -16.00
N SER A 257 -68.47 -65.01 -16.01
CA SER A 257 -68.54 -66.05 -17.05
C SER A 257 -68.82 -65.46 -18.42
N ALA A 258 -67.95 -65.71 -19.40
CA ALA A 258 -68.26 -65.61 -20.82
C ALA A 258 -68.42 -67.03 -21.38
N ALA A 259 -69.64 -67.37 -21.78
CA ALA A 259 -69.96 -68.51 -22.62
C ALA A 259 -70.40 -67.94 -23.98
N GLU A 260 -69.61 -68.20 -25.01
CA GLU A 260 -69.95 -68.65 -26.38
C GLU A 260 -68.72 -68.57 -27.30
#